data_AF-A0AA35LXU9-F1
#
_entry.id   AF-A0AA35LXU9-F1
#
_cell.length_a   1.000
_cell.length_b   1.000
_cell.length_c   1.000
_cell.angle_alpha   90.00
_cell.angle_beta   90.00
_cell.angle_gamma   90.00
#
_symmetry.space_group_name_H-M   'P 1'
#
loop_
_entity.id
_entity.type
_entity.pdbx_description
1 polymer ?
#
loop_
_entity_poly.entity_id
_entity_poly.type
_entity_poly.pdbx_seq_one_letter_code
_entity_poly.pdbx_strand_id
1 'polypeptide(L)'
;MLVLGLCILDPMDPDGPCIPCQSVSRTSKKTIHRTPCFHNKITDNVLFRSGGLGLTRRWTGTEMKNIVTPLQARNPRTIEFTQSAEQKPIVINVVPFEPIEGDITSRFWTIIENGVVVQKSKEIKPFCLANIRRTAIYFEQYINENAVEDFRRRGAPGSRANAPMSSYDPIQATYRMAVQHCESFPDKVKAYEGGALVINREKRLLRNLFLLSFAIRQTTGSAYICGEDTLDMAPETDDPSYPLQGKVSLPRMLLAQFDSINHTKLLVPLRMKVLRELEYLIVQNKKRYWFTIYVCLFILLREASWITEDRSRHAKAVHQAKIRYSIPAFVESLQQGCNTLLMFWHYYNCRPMPASADAAAHHTSFLSELTVEQYNLVMWTMTNSDVQEQLSMWRTYRTENGFIPEPEQPNDGETAYTGNQRKLPWDHPYYWIAQLFEEGWTPHPTYKREYI
;
A
#
# COMPACT_ATOMS: atom_id res chain seq x y z
N MET A 1 -19.30 21.05 -9.86
CA MET A 1 -18.88 21.84 -8.67
C MET A 1 -19.03 20.90 -7.49
N LEU A 2 -17.92 20.38 -6.95
CA LEU A 2 -17.97 19.54 -5.75
C LEU A 2 -18.33 20.47 -4.58
N VAL A 3 -19.52 20.29 -4.00
CA VAL A 3 -19.95 21.06 -2.83
C VAL A 3 -19.16 20.54 -1.63
N LEU A 4 -18.19 21.32 -1.18
CA LEU A 4 -17.45 21.06 0.07
C LEU A 4 -18.34 21.48 1.25
N GLY A 5 -19.34 20.66 1.59
CA GLY A 5 -20.19 20.79 2.78
C GLY A 5 -20.26 19.48 3.56
N LEU A 6 -20.77 19.51 4.79
CA LEU A 6 -21.05 18.30 5.58
C LEU A 6 -22.23 17.52 4.97
N CYS A 7 -22.11 16.19 4.87
CA CYS A 7 -23.19 15.32 4.39
C CYS A 7 -24.24 15.16 5.50
N ILE A 8 -25.42 15.73 5.28
CA ILE A 8 -26.57 15.57 6.18
C ILE A 8 -27.56 14.65 5.46
N LEU A 9 -27.73 13.43 5.98
CA LEU A 9 -28.70 12.48 5.46
C LEU A 9 -30.11 13.04 5.64
N ASP A 10 -30.97 12.76 4.68
CA ASP A 10 -32.39 13.07 4.80
C ASP A 10 -33.01 12.09 5.81
N PRO A 11 -33.59 12.54 6.94
CA PRO A 11 -34.26 11.66 7.90
C PRO A 11 -35.42 10.86 7.28
N MET A 12 -35.98 11.34 6.17
CA MET A 12 -37.09 10.72 5.45
C MET A 12 -36.64 9.82 4.30
N ASP A 13 -35.39 9.95 3.85
CA ASP A 13 -34.79 9.08 2.82
C ASP A 13 -33.30 8.84 3.14
N PRO A 14 -32.99 8.00 4.15
CA PRO A 14 -31.61 7.78 4.61
C PRO A 14 -30.71 7.14 3.55
N ASP A 15 -31.32 6.43 2.59
CA ASP A 15 -30.64 5.75 1.49
C ASP A 15 -30.51 6.63 0.23
N GLY A 16 -31.16 7.81 0.23
CA GLY A 16 -31.14 8.79 -0.86
C GLY A 16 -29.93 9.72 -0.87
N PRO A 17 -29.84 10.63 -1.85
CA PRO A 17 -28.83 11.68 -1.85
C PRO A 17 -29.00 12.57 -0.61
N CYS A 18 -27.89 12.89 0.05
CA CYS A 18 -27.87 13.82 1.17
C CYS A 18 -28.49 15.18 0.81
N ILE A 19 -29.05 15.87 1.80
CA ILE A 19 -29.78 17.14 1.64
C ILE A 19 -29.01 18.16 0.78
N PRO A 20 -27.68 18.36 0.95
CA PRO A 20 -26.91 19.25 0.07
C PRO A 20 -26.86 18.78 -1.39
N CYS A 21 -26.74 17.48 -1.64
CA CYS A 21 -26.76 16.92 -2.99
C CYS A 21 -28.13 17.02 -3.66
N GLN A 22 -29.23 16.99 -2.90
CA GLN A 22 -30.57 17.25 -3.43
C GLN A 22 -30.70 18.68 -3.97
N SER A 23 -30.01 19.65 -3.35
CA SER A 23 -30.05 21.06 -3.75
C SER A 23 -29.22 21.40 -5.01
N VAL A 24 -28.42 20.45 -5.52
CA VAL A 24 -27.59 20.68 -6.71
C VAL A 24 -28.44 20.59 -7.97
N SER A 25 -28.46 21.68 -8.75
CA SER A 25 -29.16 21.74 -10.03
C SER A 25 -28.69 20.64 -10.99
N ARG A 26 -29.57 19.66 -11.23
CA ARG A 26 -29.39 18.56 -12.19
C ARG A 26 -29.69 18.98 -13.63
N THR A 27 -30.01 20.23 -13.92
CA THR A 27 -30.40 20.68 -15.27
C THR A 27 -29.23 21.34 -16.04
N SER A 28 -28.10 21.59 -15.38
CA SER A 28 -26.91 22.16 -16.03
C SER A 28 -26.11 21.11 -16.80
N LYS A 29 -25.71 21.42 -18.03
CA LYS A 29 -24.76 20.62 -18.84
C LYS A 29 -23.38 20.45 -18.17
N LYS A 30 -23.08 21.22 -17.11
CA LYS A 30 -21.85 21.10 -16.29
C LYS A 30 -22.03 20.22 -15.05
N THR A 31 -23.25 19.75 -14.78
CA THR A 31 -23.56 18.86 -13.65
C THR A 31 -23.52 17.42 -14.14
N ILE A 32 -22.66 16.58 -13.54
CA ILE A 32 -22.60 15.15 -13.85
C ILE A 32 -23.77 14.48 -13.12
N HIS A 33 -24.68 13.87 -13.88
CA HIS A 33 -25.92 13.28 -13.36
C HIS A 33 -25.73 11.92 -12.64
N ARG A 34 -24.51 11.36 -12.66
CA ARG A 34 -24.23 9.95 -12.33
C ARG A 34 -23.37 9.71 -11.08
N THR A 35 -23.03 10.75 -10.31
CA THR A 35 -22.19 10.56 -9.12
C THR A 35 -23.05 10.45 -7.85
N PRO A 36 -22.96 9.36 -7.06
CA PRO A 36 -23.68 9.25 -5.79
C PRO A 36 -23.18 10.31 -4.78
N CYS A 37 -23.99 10.67 -3.76
CA CYS A 37 -23.55 11.59 -2.71
C CYS A 37 -22.31 11.01 -2.01
N PHE A 38 -21.16 11.67 -2.15
CA PHE A 38 -19.87 11.18 -1.67
C PHE A 38 -18.97 12.35 -1.27
N HIS A 39 -18.59 12.42 0.01
CA HIS A 39 -17.89 13.58 0.61
C HIS A 39 -16.49 13.26 1.15
N ASN A 40 -15.99 12.03 0.99
CA ASN A 40 -14.63 11.71 1.40
C ASN A 40 -13.63 12.51 0.56
N LYS A 41 -12.56 13.00 1.20
CA LYS A 41 -11.46 13.68 0.50
C LYS A 41 -10.36 12.69 0.17
N ILE A 42 -9.69 12.89 -0.96
CA ILE A 42 -8.47 12.13 -1.27
C ILE A 42 -7.44 12.31 -0.15
N THR A 43 -7.35 13.50 0.46
CA THR A 43 -6.38 13.80 1.52
C THR A 43 -6.60 13.04 2.82
N ASP A 44 -7.81 12.55 3.06
CA ASP A 44 -8.20 11.86 4.30
C ASP A 44 -8.02 10.34 4.17
N ASN A 45 -7.51 9.87 3.02
CA ASN A 45 -7.33 8.46 2.72
C ASN A 45 -6.33 7.78 3.66
N VAL A 46 -6.71 6.60 4.15
CA VAL A 46 -5.86 5.75 4.99
C VAL A 46 -5.05 4.83 4.08
N LEU A 47 -3.72 5.02 4.04
CA LEU A 47 -2.81 4.25 3.19
C LEU A 47 -1.93 3.26 3.97
N PHE A 48 -1.80 3.44 5.28
CA PHE A 48 -0.97 2.62 6.16
C PHE A 48 -1.50 2.68 7.58
N ARG A 49 -1.06 1.74 8.41
CA ARG A 49 -1.51 1.62 9.78
C ARG A 49 -1.07 2.81 10.63
N SER A 50 -1.98 3.35 11.41
CA SER A 50 -1.68 4.31 12.48
C SER A 50 -1.44 3.61 13.83
N GLY A 51 -0.62 4.23 14.68
CA GLY A 51 -0.34 3.74 16.05
C GLY A 51 0.90 2.87 16.15
N GLY A 52 1.34 2.58 17.38
CA GLY A 52 2.55 1.79 17.66
C GLY A 52 2.33 0.28 17.58
N LEU A 53 3.39 -0.51 17.41
CA LEU A 53 3.30 -1.98 17.24
C LEU A 53 2.86 -2.73 18.51
N GLY A 54 2.71 -2.05 19.65
CA GLY A 54 2.36 -2.69 20.92
C GLY A 54 3.48 -3.56 21.50
N LEU A 55 4.74 -3.33 21.08
CA LEU A 55 5.90 -4.09 21.54
C LEU A 55 6.55 -3.52 22.81
N THR A 56 6.08 -2.36 23.28
CA THR A 56 6.55 -1.70 24.50
C THR A 56 5.47 -0.76 25.05
N ARG A 57 5.51 -0.49 26.36
CA ARG A 57 4.71 0.54 27.04
C ARG A 57 5.49 1.79 27.43
N ARG A 58 6.76 1.90 27.02
CA ARG A 58 7.65 3.04 27.33
C ARG A 58 7.20 4.35 26.66
N TRP A 59 6.37 4.28 25.63
CA TRP A 59 5.75 5.44 24.98
C TRP A 59 4.40 5.09 24.37
N THR A 60 3.63 6.13 24.05
CA THR A 60 2.32 6.00 23.42
C THR A 60 2.46 6.15 21.91
N GLY A 61 1.76 5.29 21.16
CA GLY A 61 1.73 5.39 19.70
C GLY A 61 3.10 5.21 19.05
N THR A 62 3.48 6.17 18.19
CA THR A 62 4.69 6.14 17.35
C THR A 62 5.72 7.19 17.77
N GLU A 63 5.74 7.55 19.05
CA GLU A 63 6.72 8.49 19.60
C GLU A 63 8.16 7.97 19.45
N MET A 64 9.05 8.79 18.91
CA MET A 64 10.47 8.46 18.81
C MET A 64 11.20 8.72 20.13
N LYS A 65 11.53 7.65 20.86
CA LYS A 65 12.35 7.72 22.09
C LYS A 65 13.60 6.83 22.03
N ASN A 66 14.68 7.35 22.60
CA ASN A 66 15.84 6.52 22.96
C ASN A 66 15.48 5.71 24.21
N ILE A 67 16.00 4.49 24.29
CA ILE A 67 15.99 3.72 25.53
C ILE A 67 17.16 4.19 26.37
N VAL A 68 16.93 4.41 27.66
CA VAL A 68 18.01 4.68 28.61
C VAL A 68 18.78 3.38 28.80
N THR A 69 20.06 3.39 28.42
CA THR A 69 20.97 2.25 28.60
C THR A 69 22.08 2.61 29.58
N PRO A 70 22.52 1.67 30.45
CA PRO A 70 23.64 1.90 31.36
C PRO A 70 24.91 2.33 30.61
N LEU A 71 25.74 3.16 31.24
CA LEU A 71 27.02 3.64 30.70
C LEU A 71 27.95 2.52 30.19
N GLN A 72 27.85 1.33 30.78
CA GLN A 72 28.67 0.15 30.44
C GLN A 72 28.17 -0.59 29.18
N ALA A 73 26.96 -0.29 28.69
CA ALA A 73 26.37 -0.83 27.46
C ALA A 73 26.72 0.00 26.19
N ARG A 74 27.73 0.88 26.28
CA ARG A 74 28.06 1.92 25.29
C ARG A 74 29.07 1.52 24.21
N ASN A 75 29.26 0.23 23.92
CA ASN A 75 29.94 -0.17 22.69
C ASN A 75 28.87 -0.56 21.66
N PRO A 76 28.44 0.37 20.78
CA PRO A 76 27.50 0.04 19.73
C PRO A 76 28.01 -1.11 18.87
N ARG A 77 27.12 -2.06 18.59
CA ARG A 77 27.32 -3.07 17.57
C ARG A 77 26.69 -2.58 16.27
N THR A 78 27.37 -2.81 15.16
CA THR A 78 26.80 -2.52 13.84
C THR A 78 26.18 -3.79 13.29
N ILE A 79 24.90 -3.73 12.94
CA ILE A 79 24.21 -4.85 12.30
C ILE A 79 23.61 -4.41 10.96
N GLU A 80 23.40 -5.39 10.10
CA GLU A 80 22.67 -5.23 8.85
C GLU A 80 21.41 -6.08 8.90
N PHE A 81 20.28 -5.51 8.48
CA PHE A 81 19.02 -6.23 8.43
C PHE A 81 18.21 -5.87 7.18
N THR A 82 17.30 -6.76 6.82
CA THR A 82 16.38 -6.55 5.69
C THR A 82 15.03 -7.23 5.94
N GLN A 83 14.04 -6.87 5.12
CA GLN A 83 12.76 -7.57 5.02
C GLN A 83 12.68 -8.45 3.76
N SER A 84 13.59 -8.26 2.80
CA SER A 84 13.68 -9.04 1.57
C SER A 84 15.14 -9.17 1.12
N ALA A 85 15.51 -10.35 0.62
CA ALA A 85 16.85 -10.60 0.09
C ALA A 85 17.20 -9.71 -1.12
N GLU A 86 16.19 -9.17 -1.80
CA GLU A 86 16.36 -8.32 -2.97
C GLU A 86 16.62 -6.85 -2.62
N GLN A 87 16.42 -6.45 -1.37
CA GLN A 87 16.62 -5.08 -0.91
C GLN A 87 18.03 -4.87 -0.39
N LYS A 88 18.56 -3.66 -0.59
CA LYS A 88 19.81 -3.25 0.03
C LYS A 88 19.65 -3.33 1.56
N PRO A 89 20.55 -3.97 2.31
CA PRO A 89 20.43 -4.03 3.76
C PRO A 89 20.46 -2.64 4.42
N ILE A 90 19.71 -2.50 5.51
CA ILE A 90 19.72 -1.33 6.38
C ILE A 90 20.79 -1.54 7.44
N VAL A 91 21.72 -0.59 7.56
CA VAL A 91 22.87 -0.67 8.47
C VAL A 91 22.65 0.25 9.66
N ILE A 92 22.70 -0.30 10.87
CA ILE A 92 22.40 0.46 12.10
C ILE A 92 23.36 0.14 13.24
N ASN A 93 23.45 1.09 14.16
CA ASN A 93 24.14 0.92 15.43
C ASN A 93 23.15 0.61 16.55
N VAL A 94 23.40 -0.47 17.29
CA VAL A 94 22.53 -0.99 18.34
C VAL A 94 23.29 -1.21 19.64
N VAL A 95 22.57 -1.16 20.76
CA VAL A 95 23.10 -1.39 22.12
C VAL A 95 22.13 -2.28 22.91
N PRO A 96 22.64 -3.12 23.83
CA PRO A 96 21.77 -3.89 24.70
C PRO A 96 21.04 -2.96 25.67
N PHE A 97 19.85 -3.35 26.10
CA PHE A 97 19.07 -2.66 27.13
C PHE A 97 18.45 -3.65 28.11
N GLU A 98 18.08 -3.17 29.29
CA GLU A 98 17.33 -3.94 30.28
C GLU A 98 15.82 -3.82 30.02
N PRO A 99 15.13 -4.92 29.67
CA PRO A 99 13.68 -4.92 29.51
C PRO A 99 12.98 -4.53 30.80
N ILE A 100 11.89 -3.78 30.69
CA ILE A 100 10.97 -3.51 31.80
C ILE A 100 9.61 -4.15 31.52
N GLU A 101 8.72 -4.12 32.51
CA GLU A 101 7.35 -4.61 32.34
C GLU A 101 6.67 -3.98 31.11
N GLY A 102 6.11 -4.84 30.25
CA GLY A 102 5.44 -4.44 29.00
C GLY A 102 6.34 -4.38 27.77
N ASP A 103 7.66 -4.56 27.89
CA ASP A 103 8.53 -4.79 26.74
C ASP A 103 8.40 -6.24 26.26
N ILE A 104 8.09 -6.42 24.97
CA ILE A 104 8.00 -7.75 24.36
C ILE A 104 9.38 -8.13 23.83
N THR A 105 9.99 -9.18 24.40
CA THR A 105 11.30 -9.70 23.97
C THR A 105 11.23 -11.01 23.18
N SER A 106 10.03 -11.54 22.94
CA SER A 106 9.83 -12.78 22.17
C SER A 106 9.07 -12.54 20.86
N ARG A 107 9.32 -13.40 19.87
CA ARG A 107 8.43 -13.57 18.72
C ARG A 107 7.45 -14.70 19.04
N PHE A 108 6.18 -14.50 18.69
CA PHE A 108 5.11 -15.49 18.88
C PHE A 108 4.55 -15.91 17.52
N TRP A 109 4.16 -17.17 17.43
CA TRP A 109 3.40 -17.73 16.31
C TRP A 109 2.51 -18.86 16.81
N THR A 110 1.51 -19.23 16.03
CA THR A 110 0.56 -20.28 16.37
C THR A 110 0.61 -21.41 15.38
N ILE A 111 0.49 -22.63 15.86
CA ILE A 111 0.38 -23.84 15.04
C ILE A 111 -0.79 -24.70 15.51
N ILE A 112 -1.12 -25.72 14.72
CA ILE A 112 -2.05 -26.77 15.11
C ILE A 112 -1.24 -28.04 15.34
N GLU A 113 -1.26 -28.55 16.57
CA GLU A 113 -0.69 -29.85 16.92
C GLU A 113 -1.84 -30.73 17.42
N ASN A 114 -2.05 -31.87 16.76
CA ASN A 114 -3.11 -32.84 17.12
C ASN A 114 -4.52 -32.21 17.21
N GLY A 115 -4.84 -31.26 16.32
CA GLY A 115 -6.12 -30.55 16.33
C GLY A 115 -6.23 -29.46 17.41
N VAL A 116 -5.20 -29.26 18.23
CA VAL A 116 -5.16 -28.24 19.29
C VAL A 116 -4.29 -27.06 18.88
N VAL A 117 -4.76 -25.87 19.23
CA VAL A 117 -4.06 -24.60 19.02
C VAL A 117 -2.93 -24.46 20.02
N VAL A 118 -1.69 -24.45 19.53
CA VAL A 118 -0.50 -24.23 20.36
C VAL A 118 0.13 -22.91 19.96
N GLN A 119 0.33 -22.03 20.95
CA GLN A 119 1.12 -20.82 20.78
C GLN A 119 2.58 -21.14 21.09
N LYS A 120 3.46 -20.94 20.11
CA LYS A 120 4.90 -21.06 20.25
C LYS A 120 5.55 -19.70 20.40
N SER A 121 6.72 -19.68 21.01
CA SER A 121 7.51 -18.47 21.16
C SER A 121 9.01 -18.73 21.04
N LYS A 122 9.74 -17.71 20.60
CA LYS A 122 11.21 -17.70 20.56
C LYS A 122 11.69 -16.41 21.21
N GLU A 123 12.53 -16.54 22.22
CA GLU A 123 13.17 -15.42 22.89
C GLU A 123 14.16 -14.73 21.94
N ILE A 124 14.20 -13.40 21.99
CA ILE A 124 15.04 -12.55 21.17
C ILE A 124 15.78 -11.58 22.09
N LYS A 125 17.09 -11.42 21.86
CA LYS A 125 17.91 -10.57 22.73
C LYS A 125 17.41 -9.10 22.74
N PRO A 126 17.42 -8.46 23.92
CA PRO A 126 16.94 -7.10 24.09
C PRO A 126 17.98 -6.08 23.61
N PHE A 127 17.94 -5.77 22.31
CA PHE A 127 18.71 -4.69 21.70
C PHE A 127 17.81 -3.57 21.22
N CYS A 128 18.30 -2.34 21.33
CA CYS A 128 17.64 -1.12 20.86
C CYS A 128 18.63 -0.26 20.05
N LEU A 129 18.13 0.76 19.37
CA LEU A 129 18.96 1.70 18.62
C LEU A 129 19.87 2.48 19.57
N ALA A 130 21.14 2.59 19.21
CA ALA A 130 22.11 3.41 19.95
C ALA A 130 21.70 4.90 19.96
N ASN A 131 21.09 5.38 18.86
CA ASN A 131 20.53 6.72 18.78
C ASN A 131 19.42 6.80 17.73
N ILE A 132 18.17 6.90 18.18
CA ILE A 132 16.99 6.93 17.31
C ILE A 132 16.97 8.13 16.36
N ARG A 133 17.50 9.30 16.77
CA ARG A 133 17.51 10.51 15.93
C ARG A 133 18.54 10.41 14.80
N ARG A 134 19.73 9.90 15.10
CA ARG A 134 20.76 9.64 14.09
C ARG A 134 20.28 8.57 13.10
N THR A 135 19.68 7.50 13.60
CA THR A 135 19.08 6.47 12.75
C THR A 135 17.93 7.03 11.91
N ALA A 136 17.11 7.94 12.44
CA ALA A 136 16.03 8.56 11.67
C ALA A 136 16.55 9.35 10.46
N ILE A 137 17.61 10.14 10.62
CA ILE A 137 18.25 10.88 9.52
C ILE A 137 18.79 9.90 8.47
N TYR A 138 19.53 8.88 8.93
CA TYR A 138 20.06 7.84 8.05
C TYR A 138 18.94 7.10 7.30
N PHE A 139 17.87 6.70 7.99
CA PHE A 139 16.79 5.93 7.39
C PHE A 139 16.00 6.77 6.37
N GLU A 140 15.81 8.07 6.64
CA GLU A 140 15.22 8.98 5.65
C GLU A 140 16.10 9.09 4.39
N GLN A 141 17.41 9.20 4.55
CA GLN A 141 18.35 9.18 3.43
C GLN A 141 18.33 7.83 2.68
N TYR A 142 18.31 6.71 3.40
CA TYR A 142 18.20 5.39 2.83
C TYR A 142 16.93 5.24 1.95
N ILE A 143 15.77 5.70 2.42
CA ILE A 143 14.54 5.68 1.60
C ILE A 143 14.70 6.57 0.36
N ASN A 144 15.26 7.77 0.50
CA ASN A 144 15.49 8.70 -0.61
C ASN A 144 16.40 8.12 -1.70
N GLU A 145 17.46 7.42 -1.31
CA GLU A 145 18.44 6.86 -2.25
C GLU A 145 17.96 5.59 -2.94
N ASN A 146 17.11 4.78 -2.28
CA ASN A 146 16.79 3.44 -2.76
C ASN A 146 15.37 3.30 -3.36
N ALA A 147 14.46 4.25 -3.15
CA ALA A 147 13.07 4.11 -3.60
C ALA A 147 12.91 3.99 -5.12
N VAL A 148 13.66 4.77 -5.92
CA VAL A 148 13.58 4.68 -7.39
C VAL A 148 14.11 3.34 -7.87
N GLU A 149 15.23 2.88 -7.29
CA GLU A 149 15.83 1.61 -7.67
C GLU A 149 14.96 0.41 -7.26
N ASP A 150 14.27 0.50 -6.11
CA ASP A 150 13.25 -0.47 -5.73
C ASP A 150 12.13 -0.57 -6.76
N PHE A 151 11.63 0.57 -7.28
CA PHE A 151 10.65 0.57 -8.36
C PHE A 151 11.20 0.00 -9.67
N ARG A 152 12.45 0.30 -10.03
CA ARG A 152 13.09 -0.30 -11.21
C ARG A 152 13.17 -1.81 -11.09
N ARG A 153 13.55 -2.33 -9.93
CA ARG A 153 13.60 -3.77 -9.65
C ARG A 153 12.20 -4.40 -9.73
N ARG A 154 11.20 -3.80 -9.09
CA ARG A 154 9.80 -4.28 -9.15
C ARG A 154 9.20 -4.17 -10.55
N GLY A 155 9.72 -3.30 -11.40
CA GLY A 155 9.33 -3.19 -12.80
C GLY A 155 10.20 -4.01 -13.77
N ALA A 156 11.17 -4.77 -13.28
CA ALA A 156 12.04 -5.58 -14.12
C ALA A 156 11.43 -6.98 -14.38
N PRO A 157 11.57 -7.53 -15.60
CA PRO A 157 11.04 -8.84 -15.95
C PRO A 157 11.99 -9.95 -15.47
N GLY A 158 12.12 -10.17 -14.16
CA GLY A 158 13.10 -11.12 -13.63
C GLY A 158 14.50 -10.97 -14.24
N SER A 159 15.27 -12.07 -14.35
CA SER A 159 16.69 -12.06 -14.71
C SER A 159 17.03 -11.75 -16.19
N ARG A 160 16.16 -11.13 -17.00
CA ARG A 160 16.44 -10.85 -18.43
C ARG A 160 16.31 -9.38 -18.81
N ALA A 161 17.44 -8.68 -18.90
CA ALA A 161 17.51 -7.40 -19.60
C ALA A 161 17.08 -7.61 -21.08
N ASN A 162 16.11 -6.84 -21.57
CA ASN A 162 15.49 -6.92 -22.91
C ASN A 162 14.39 -7.98 -23.13
N ALA A 163 13.70 -8.44 -22.09
CA ALA A 163 12.53 -9.29 -22.29
C ALA A 163 11.40 -8.57 -23.07
N PRO A 164 10.65 -9.27 -23.95
CA PRO A 164 9.47 -8.71 -24.63
C PRO A 164 8.38 -8.33 -23.62
N MET A 165 7.44 -7.44 -24.00
CA MET A 165 6.34 -6.98 -23.12
C MET A 165 5.52 -8.15 -22.53
N SER A 166 5.38 -9.25 -23.28
CA SER A 166 4.72 -10.48 -22.83
C SER A 166 5.40 -11.18 -21.65
N SER A 167 6.64 -10.83 -21.32
CA SER A 167 7.37 -11.34 -20.14
C SER A 167 7.11 -10.53 -18.87
N TYR A 168 6.33 -9.45 -18.96
CA TYR A 168 5.96 -8.62 -17.83
C TYR A 168 4.52 -8.94 -17.44
N ASP A 169 4.25 -8.89 -16.15
CA ASP A 169 2.88 -8.73 -15.69
C ASP A 169 2.45 -7.25 -15.75
N PRO A 170 1.12 -6.95 -15.70
CA PRO A 170 0.63 -5.57 -15.78
C PRO A 170 1.15 -4.63 -14.69
N ILE A 171 1.46 -5.14 -13.50
CA ILE A 171 2.04 -4.35 -12.41
C ILE A 171 3.48 -3.98 -12.74
N GLN A 172 4.30 -4.95 -13.13
CA GLN A 172 5.70 -4.75 -13.50
C GLN A 172 5.84 -3.75 -14.65
N ALA A 173 5.05 -3.94 -15.72
CA ALA A 173 5.05 -3.04 -16.86
C ALA A 173 4.64 -1.61 -16.47
N THR A 174 3.63 -1.47 -15.61
CA THR A 174 3.19 -0.16 -15.11
C THR A 174 4.25 0.50 -14.24
N TYR A 175 4.95 -0.24 -13.38
CA TYR A 175 6.02 0.30 -12.54
C TYR A 175 7.22 0.74 -13.36
N ARG A 176 7.59 -0.03 -14.38
CA ARG A 176 8.63 0.35 -15.34
C ARG A 176 8.27 1.66 -16.06
N MET A 177 7.05 1.75 -16.59
CA MET A 177 6.57 2.95 -17.30
C MET A 177 6.44 4.15 -16.36
N ALA A 178 6.09 3.93 -15.08
CA ALA A 178 6.03 4.98 -14.07
C ALA A 178 7.41 5.62 -13.84
N VAL A 179 8.47 4.81 -13.73
CA VAL A 179 9.84 5.31 -13.58
C VAL A 179 10.27 6.08 -14.83
N GLN A 180 10.07 5.51 -16.02
CA GLN A 180 10.40 6.16 -17.29
C GLN A 180 9.66 7.50 -17.46
N HIS A 181 8.37 7.53 -17.11
CA HIS A 181 7.56 8.75 -17.14
C HIS A 181 8.04 9.80 -16.14
N CYS A 182 8.45 9.39 -14.93
CA CYS A 182 9.03 10.30 -13.95
C CYS A 182 10.36 10.90 -14.45
N GLU A 183 11.20 10.10 -15.10
CA GLU A 183 12.52 10.50 -15.60
C GLU A 183 12.45 11.39 -16.83
N SER A 184 11.41 11.25 -17.66
CA SER A 184 11.20 12.07 -18.86
C SER A 184 10.99 13.56 -18.53
N PHE A 185 10.50 13.86 -17.32
CA PHE A 185 10.28 15.23 -16.88
C PHE A 185 11.59 15.94 -16.48
N PRO A 186 11.78 17.22 -16.86
CA PRO A 186 12.85 18.03 -16.29
C PRO A 186 12.60 18.31 -14.80
N ASP A 187 13.66 18.50 -14.01
CA ASP A 187 13.51 18.80 -12.58
C ASP A 187 12.82 20.15 -12.31
N LYS A 188 13.05 21.13 -13.19
CA LYS A 188 12.42 22.44 -13.15
C LYS A 188 11.79 22.78 -14.49
N VAL A 189 10.68 23.51 -14.43
CA VAL A 189 9.94 24.05 -15.58
C VAL A 189 9.69 25.54 -15.36
N LYS A 190 9.50 26.32 -16.42
CA LYS A 190 9.10 27.73 -16.27
C LYS A 190 7.67 27.79 -15.73
N ALA A 191 7.41 28.67 -14.77
CA ALA A 191 6.06 28.85 -14.21
C ALA A 191 5.04 29.34 -15.27
N TYR A 192 5.51 30.17 -16.18
CA TYR A 192 4.83 30.68 -17.38
C TYR A 192 5.92 31.13 -18.37
N GLU A 193 5.54 31.54 -19.59
CA GLU A 193 6.52 32.00 -20.59
C GLU A 193 7.31 33.23 -20.09
N GLY A 194 8.64 33.11 -20.05
CA GLY A 194 9.52 34.14 -19.46
C GLY A 194 9.61 34.13 -17.92
N GLY A 195 8.84 33.30 -17.22
CA GLY A 195 8.83 33.21 -15.76
C GLY A 195 10.00 32.41 -15.16
N ALA A 196 10.13 32.49 -13.82
CA ALA A 196 11.15 31.76 -13.06
C ALA A 196 10.99 30.23 -13.16
N LEU A 197 12.12 29.52 -13.01
CA LEU A 197 12.16 28.06 -12.94
C LEU A 197 11.62 27.55 -11.60
N VAL A 198 10.55 26.78 -11.65
CA VAL A 198 9.91 26.12 -10.50
C VAL A 198 10.04 24.60 -10.61
N ILE A 199 9.96 23.90 -9.48
CA ILE A 199 10.02 22.43 -9.46
C ILE A 199 8.87 21.85 -10.29
N ASN A 200 9.18 20.87 -11.16
CA ASN A 200 8.16 20.17 -11.91
C ASN A 200 7.25 19.36 -10.95
N ARG A 201 5.96 19.71 -10.96
CA ARG A 201 4.97 19.17 -10.03
C ARG A 201 4.71 17.67 -10.26
N GLU A 202 4.63 17.22 -11.50
CA GLU A 202 4.39 15.80 -11.84
C GLU A 202 5.58 14.94 -11.43
N LYS A 203 6.80 15.38 -11.77
CA LYS A 203 8.03 14.72 -11.33
C LYS A 203 8.12 14.63 -9.80
N ARG A 204 7.80 15.73 -9.10
CA ARG A 204 7.79 15.77 -7.64
C ARG A 204 6.74 14.83 -7.04
N LEU A 205 5.54 14.76 -7.61
CA LEU A 205 4.49 13.85 -7.18
C LEU A 205 4.95 12.39 -7.33
N LEU A 206 5.44 12.00 -8.51
CA LEU A 206 5.89 10.63 -8.77
C LEU A 206 7.07 10.24 -7.86
N ARG A 207 8.05 11.11 -7.67
CA ARG A 207 9.13 10.88 -6.70
C ARG A 207 8.59 10.66 -5.28
N ASN A 208 7.71 11.53 -4.79
CA ASN A 208 7.11 11.36 -3.47
C ASN A 208 6.27 10.08 -3.36
N LEU A 209 5.60 9.66 -4.43
CA LEU A 209 4.87 8.41 -4.49
C LEU A 209 5.81 7.21 -4.38
N PHE A 210 6.95 7.24 -5.07
CA PHE A 210 7.95 6.17 -4.98
C PHE A 210 8.52 6.06 -3.57
N LEU A 211 8.85 7.20 -2.95
CA LEU A 211 9.28 7.25 -1.55
C LEU A 211 8.22 6.70 -0.60
N LEU A 212 6.96 7.08 -0.80
CA LEU A 212 5.84 6.63 0.03
C LEU A 212 5.63 5.11 -0.10
N SER A 213 5.57 4.59 -1.32
CA SER A 213 5.41 3.15 -1.58
C SER A 213 6.57 2.36 -0.98
N PHE A 214 7.82 2.80 -1.18
CA PHE A 214 8.97 2.12 -0.58
C PHE A 214 8.95 2.16 0.95
N ALA A 215 8.59 3.29 1.56
CA ALA A 215 8.44 3.41 3.01
C ALA A 215 7.30 2.53 3.56
N ILE A 216 6.18 2.39 2.84
CA ILE A 216 5.08 1.48 3.19
C ILE A 216 5.58 0.03 3.20
N ARG A 217 6.38 -0.38 2.21
CA ARG A 217 6.94 -1.73 2.15
C ARG A 217 7.76 -2.07 3.38
N GLN A 218 8.47 -1.09 3.96
CA GLN A 218 9.22 -1.24 5.21
C GLN A 218 8.35 -1.50 6.46
N THR A 219 7.01 -1.50 6.34
CA THR A 219 6.07 -1.83 7.44
C THR A 219 5.43 -3.22 7.32
N THR A 220 5.75 -3.94 6.25
CA THR A 220 5.17 -5.25 5.92
C THR A 220 6.20 -6.35 6.03
N GLY A 221 5.77 -7.62 6.04
CA GLY A 221 6.67 -8.77 6.12
C GLY A 221 7.28 -9.00 7.50
N SER A 222 8.47 -9.60 7.54
CA SER A 222 9.24 -9.86 8.77
C SER A 222 10.70 -9.55 8.54
N ALA A 223 11.27 -8.69 9.39
CA ALA A 223 12.67 -8.32 9.31
C ALA A 223 13.59 -9.34 10.01
N TYR A 224 14.76 -9.56 9.42
CA TYR A 224 15.80 -10.43 9.94
C TYR A 224 17.18 -9.82 9.74
N ILE A 225 18.11 -10.16 10.64
CA ILE A 225 19.52 -9.78 10.55
C ILE A 225 20.16 -10.61 9.43
N CYS A 226 20.89 -9.95 8.54
CA CYS A 226 21.58 -10.54 7.40
C CYS A 226 23.08 -10.21 7.33
N GLY A 227 23.59 -9.39 8.26
CA GLY A 227 25.02 -9.12 8.40
C GLY A 227 25.76 -10.15 9.26
N GLU A 228 27.08 -10.00 9.37
CA GLU A 228 27.94 -10.90 10.14
C GLU A 228 27.63 -10.89 11.64
N ASP A 229 27.34 -9.72 12.20
CA ASP A 229 27.00 -9.57 13.61
C ASP A 229 25.52 -9.92 13.85
N THR A 230 25.27 -11.10 14.43
CA THR A 230 23.93 -11.62 14.76
C THR A 230 23.45 -11.29 16.17
N LEU A 231 24.15 -10.41 16.90
CA LEU A 231 23.89 -10.11 18.31
C LEU A 231 23.96 -11.35 19.21
N ASP A 232 24.81 -12.30 18.86
CA ASP A 232 24.97 -13.61 19.49
C ASP A 232 23.62 -14.37 19.63
N MET A 233 22.78 -14.21 18.62
CA MET A 233 21.59 -15.03 18.40
C MET A 233 21.88 -16.03 17.28
N ALA A 234 21.39 -17.26 17.44
CA ALA A 234 21.41 -18.27 16.40
C ALA A 234 20.10 -18.26 15.59
N PRO A 235 20.14 -18.55 14.28
CA PRO A 235 18.93 -18.77 13.49
C PRO A 235 18.12 -19.94 14.08
N GLU A 236 16.80 -19.92 13.90
CA GLU A 236 15.97 -21.10 14.23
C GLU A 236 16.05 -22.13 13.12
N THR A 237 16.56 -23.31 13.43
CA THR A 237 16.69 -24.42 12.45
C THR A 237 15.87 -25.64 12.84
N ASP A 238 15.49 -25.77 14.11
CA ASP A 238 14.95 -27.02 14.65
C ASP A 238 13.44 -27.07 14.50
N ASP A 239 12.77 -25.91 14.62
CA ASP A 239 11.33 -25.80 14.41
C ASP A 239 10.99 -25.31 12.99
N PRO A 240 10.53 -26.19 12.08
CA PRO A 240 10.14 -25.80 10.73
C PRO A 240 8.89 -24.91 10.68
N SER A 241 8.12 -24.84 11.76
CA SER A 241 6.97 -23.93 11.84
C SER A 241 7.36 -22.48 12.12
N TYR A 242 8.63 -22.21 12.44
CA TYR A 242 9.09 -20.87 12.75
C TYR A 242 8.99 -19.95 11.51
N PRO A 243 8.32 -18.77 11.61
CA PRO A 243 8.08 -17.91 10.45
C PRO A 243 9.34 -17.35 9.75
N LEU A 244 10.50 -17.44 10.39
CA LEU A 244 11.79 -16.99 9.87
C LEU A 244 12.82 -18.12 9.93
N GLN A 245 12.42 -19.35 9.56
CA GLN A 245 13.30 -20.52 9.58
C GLN A 245 14.63 -20.21 8.87
N GLY A 246 15.73 -20.62 9.48
CA GLY A 246 17.10 -20.38 9.00
C GLY A 246 17.58 -18.92 9.13
N LYS A 247 16.78 -18.01 9.71
CA LYS A 247 17.11 -16.58 9.82
C LYS A 247 17.12 -16.12 11.27
N VAL A 248 17.89 -15.06 11.54
CA VAL A 248 17.97 -14.40 12.85
C VAL A 248 16.95 -13.27 12.91
N SER A 249 15.92 -13.38 13.77
CA SER A 249 14.90 -12.33 13.88
C SER A 249 15.48 -11.02 14.39
N LEU A 250 15.04 -9.91 13.80
CA LEU A 250 15.37 -8.58 14.32
C LEU A 250 14.77 -8.38 15.74
N PRO A 251 15.53 -7.81 16.69
CA PRO A 251 15.03 -7.43 18.01
C PRO A 251 13.71 -6.65 17.98
N ARG A 252 12.79 -7.03 18.87
CA ARG A 252 11.42 -6.47 18.93
C ARG A 252 11.42 -4.97 19.23
N MET A 253 12.33 -4.50 20.07
CA MET A 253 12.48 -3.07 20.36
C MET A 253 12.95 -2.27 19.13
N LEU A 254 13.84 -2.84 18.31
CA LEU A 254 14.23 -2.20 17.04
C LEU A 254 13.04 -2.05 16.10
N LEU A 255 12.19 -3.08 15.97
CA LEU A 255 10.96 -2.99 15.19
C LEU A 255 10.05 -1.84 15.69
N ALA A 256 9.89 -1.70 17.00
CA ALA A 256 9.09 -0.62 17.60
C ALA A 256 9.67 0.79 17.32
N GLN A 257 10.99 0.93 17.40
CA GLN A 257 11.66 2.20 17.11
C GLN A 257 11.63 2.53 15.61
N PHE A 258 11.79 1.54 14.72
CA PHE A 258 11.66 1.74 13.27
C PHE A 258 10.23 2.07 12.84
N ASP A 259 9.22 1.44 13.44
CA ASP A 259 7.81 1.82 13.22
C ASP A 259 7.58 3.30 13.59
N SER A 260 8.16 3.73 14.72
CA SER A 260 8.09 5.13 15.18
C SER A 260 8.80 6.09 14.22
N ILE A 261 10.02 5.77 13.77
CA ILE A 261 10.76 6.57 12.78
C ILE A 261 9.97 6.65 11.47
N ASN A 262 9.59 5.49 10.91
CA ASN A 262 8.96 5.39 9.60
C ASN A 262 7.62 6.13 9.58
N HIS A 263 6.79 5.92 10.60
CA HIS A 263 5.50 6.61 10.72
C HIS A 263 5.67 8.14 10.79
N THR A 264 6.54 8.63 11.66
CA THR A 264 6.64 10.07 11.95
C THR A 264 7.44 10.86 10.91
N LYS A 265 8.54 10.30 10.39
CA LYS A 265 9.45 11.00 9.47
C LYS A 265 9.09 10.82 8.01
N LEU A 266 8.49 9.69 7.64
CA LEU A 266 8.30 9.32 6.25
C LEU A 266 6.82 9.23 5.90
N LEU A 267 6.10 8.27 6.49
CA LEU A 267 4.74 7.92 6.05
C LEU A 267 3.76 9.10 6.16
N VAL A 268 3.66 9.75 7.32
CA VAL A 268 2.72 10.88 7.51
C VAL A 268 3.05 12.06 6.58
N PRO A 269 4.30 12.58 6.51
CA PRO A 269 4.64 13.67 5.60
C PRO A 269 4.47 13.32 4.12
N LEU A 270 4.90 12.13 3.69
CA LEU A 270 4.83 11.71 2.30
C LEU A 270 3.38 11.49 1.85
N ARG A 271 2.54 10.89 2.70
CA ARG A 271 1.09 10.79 2.45
C ARG A 271 0.47 12.13 2.12
N MET A 272 0.71 13.13 2.96
CA MET A 272 0.14 14.46 2.76
C MET A 272 0.64 15.11 1.47
N LYS A 273 1.93 14.94 1.13
CA LYS A 273 2.49 15.45 -0.12
C LYS A 273 1.88 14.78 -1.35
N VAL A 274 1.77 13.44 -1.34
CA VAL A 274 1.24 12.66 -2.47
C VAL A 274 -0.25 12.96 -2.68
N LEU A 275 -1.07 12.83 -1.65
CA LEU A 275 -2.52 12.94 -1.77
C LEU A 275 -2.98 14.35 -2.14
N ARG A 276 -2.34 15.41 -1.62
CA ARG A 276 -2.65 16.80 -1.98
C ARG A 276 -2.30 17.11 -3.44
N GLU A 277 -1.14 16.65 -3.91
CA GLU A 277 -0.71 16.88 -5.29
C GLU A 277 -1.55 16.05 -6.27
N LEU A 278 -1.90 14.81 -5.92
CA LEU A 278 -2.80 13.98 -6.72
C LEU A 278 -4.20 14.61 -6.82
N GLU A 279 -4.78 15.04 -5.70
CA GLU A 279 -6.06 15.77 -5.69
C GLU A 279 -6.00 17.03 -6.56
N TYR A 280 -4.92 17.80 -6.45
CA TYR A 280 -4.70 18.97 -7.29
C TYR A 280 -4.75 18.61 -8.79
N LEU A 281 -4.00 17.59 -9.23
CA LEU A 281 -3.98 17.18 -10.64
C LEU A 281 -5.35 16.72 -11.13
N ILE A 282 -6.06 15.91 -10.32
CA ILE A 282 -7.42 15.45 -10.63
C ILE A 282 -8.38 16.63 -10.81
N VAL A 283 -8.35 17.61 -9.90
CA VAL A 283 -9.21 18.80 -9.94
C VAL A 283 -8.90 19.69 -11.14
N GLN A 284 -7.65 19.73 -11.62
CA GLN A 284 -7.31 20.49 -12.83
C GLN A 284 -8.05 19.99 -14.07
N ASN A 285 -8.46 18.72 -14.11
CA ASN A 285 -9.19 18.09 -15.21
C ASN A 285 -8.53 18.31 -16.59
N LYS A 286 -7.18 18.27 -16.64
CA LYS A 286 -6.40 18.45 -17.87
C LYS A 286 -5.92 17.10 -18.38
N LYS A 287 -6.17 16.82 -19.67
CA LYS A 287 -5.78 15.58 -20.35
C LYS A 287 -4.30 15.22 -20.15
N ARG A 288 -3.39 16.21 -20.18
CA ARG A 288 -1.94 15.97 -19.98
C ARG A 288 -1.60 15.24 -18.69
N TYR A 289 -2.42 15.38 -17.65
CA TYR A 289 -2.18 14.76 -16.35
C TYR A 289 -2.72 13.34 -16.26
N TRP A 290 -3.42 12.86 -17.29
CA TRP A 290 -4.12 11.58 -17.26
C TRP A 290 -3.17 10.43 -16.90
N PHE A 291 -2.01 10.33 -17.56
CA PHE A 291 -1.07 9.25 -17.29
C PHE A 291 -0.48 9.32 -15.88
N THR A 292 -0.09 10.52 -15.44
CA THR A 292 0.43 10.75 -14.09
C THR A 292 -0.61 10.35 -13.03
N ILE A 293 -1.88 10.71 -13.22
CA ILE A 293 -2.99 10.37 -12.33
C ILE A 293 -3.23 8.85 -12.33
N TYR A 294 -3.30 8.23 -13.53
CA TYR A 294 -3.48 6.78 -13.70
C TYR A 294 -2.41 6.01 -12.92
N VAL A 295 -1.12 6.32 -13.15
CA VAL A 295 0.00 5.65 -12.48
C VAL A 295 -0.05 5.85 -10.96
N CYS A 296 -0.40 7.05 -10.48
CA CYS A 296 -0.52 7.31 -9.05
C CYS A 296 -1.59 6.43 -8.40
N LEU A 297 -2.78 6.38 -8.99
CA LEU A 297 -3.90 5.58 -8.48
C LEU A 297 -3.60 4.08 -8.58
N PHE A 298 -3.04 3.63 -9.71
CA PHE A 298 -2.65 2.24 -9.91
C PHE A 298 -1.69 1.77 -8.80
N ILE A 299 -0.62 2.53 -8.53
CA ILE A 299 0.35 2.20 -7.48
C ILE A 299 -0.32 2.19 -6.11
N LEU A 300 -1.11 3.22 -5.76
CA LEU A 300 -1.79 3.28 -4.45
C LEU A 300 -2.75 2.11 -4.23
N LEU A 301 -3.54 1.75 -5.25
CA LEU A 301 -4.47 0.61 -5.20
C LEU A 301 -3.70 -0.73 -5.09
N ARG A 302 -2.58 -0.88 -5.81
CA ARG A 302 -1.72 -2.07 -5.70
C ARG A 302 -1.07 -2.20 -4.31
N GLU A 303 -0.64 -1.08 -3.73
CA GLU A 303 -0.12 -1.07 -2.36
C GLU A 303 -1.20 -1.48 -1.35
N ALA A 304 -2.46 -1.10 -1.55
CA ALA A 304 -3.56 -1.53 -0.70
C ALA A 304 -3.81 -3.05 -0.75
N SER A 305 -3.76 -3.69 -1.93
CA SER A 305 -3.78 -5.16 -2.04
C SER A 305 -2.63 -5.80 -1.27
N TRP A 306 -1.40 -5.27 -1.42
CA TRP A 306 -0.22 -5.82 -0.74
C TRP A 306 -0.32 -5.73 0.78
N ILE A 307 -0.78 -4.59 1.30
CA ILE A 307 -0.98 -4.43 2.74
C ILE A 307 -2.06 -5.39 3.24
N THR A 308 -3.15 -5.55 2.48
CA THR A 308 -4.24 -6.47 2.84
C THR A 308 -3.74 -7.93 2.89
N GLU A 309 -2.96 -8.35 1.89
CA GLU A 309 -2.28 -9.66 1.84
C GLU A 309 -1.36 -9.86 3.05
N ASP A 310 -0.56 -8.85 3.39
CA ASP A 310 0.33 -8.91 4.54
C ASP A 310 -0.44 -9.04 5.87
N ARG A 311 -1.58 -8.36 6.01
CA ARG A 311 -2.46 -8.51 7.18
C ARG A 311 -3.12 -9.88 7.25
N SER A 312 -3.40 -10.51 6.11
CA SER A 312 -3.89 -11.90 5.99
C SER A 312 -2.82 -12.88 6.46
N ARG A 313 -1.61 -12.78 5.92
CA ARG A 313 -0.43 -13.55 6.33
C ARG A 313 -0.19 -13.47 7.84
N HIS A 314 -0.25 -12.27 8.41
CA HIS A 314 -0.06 -12.08 9.85
C HIS A 314 -1.24 -12.66 10.67
N ALA A 315 -2.48 -12.58 10.17
CA ALA A 315 -3.63 -13.22 10.81
C ALA A 315 -3.50 -14.74 10.86
N LYS A 316 -3.03 -15.37 9.77
CA LYS A 316 -2.72 -16.81 9.75
C LYS A 316 -1.65 -17.16 10.79
N ALA A 317 -0.55 -16.41 10.81
CA ALA A 317 0.59 -16.70 11.68
C ALA A 317 0.32 -16.55 13.18
N VAL A 318 -0.56 -15.63 13.58
CA VAL A 318 -0.77 -15.25 15.01
C VAL A 318 -2.17 -15.60 15.51
N HIS A 319 -3.17 -15.59 14.64
CA HIS A 319 -4.58 -15.81 15.00
C HIS A 319 -5.17 -17.05 14.33
N GLN A 320 -4.35 -17.88 13.66
CA GLN A 320 -4.77 -19.09 12.94
C GLN A 320 -5.93 -18.86 11.97
N ALA A 321 -5.97 -17.67 11.37
CA ALA A 321 -7.05 -17.30 10.47
C ALA A 321 -8.46 -17.35 11.14
N LYS A 322 -8.57 -17.19 12.47
CA LYS A 322 -9.85 -16.93 13.16
C LYS A 322 -10.48 -15.62 12.71
N ILE A 323 -9.63 -14.63 12.48
CA ILE A 323 -9.95 -13.39 11.76
C ILE A 323 -9.33 -13.45 10.38
N ARG A 324 -9.96 -12.79 9.42
CA ARG A 324 -9.44 -12.75 8.06
C ARG A 324 -8.15 -11.94 7.98
N TYR A 325 -8.15 -10.78 8.61
CA TYR A 325 -7.04 -9.85 8.59
C TYR A 325 -6.69 -9.39 9.99
N SER A 326 -5.39 -9.29 10.28
CA SER A 326 -4.93 -8.69 11.51
C SER A 326 -5.16 -7.18 11.48
N ILE A 327 -5.49 -6.60 12.64
CA ILE A 327 -5.83 -5.18 12.77
C ILE A 327 -7.01 -4.82 11.85
N PRO A 328 -8.16 -5.50 12.02
CA PRO A 328 -9.21 -5.52 11.00
C PRO A 328 -9.85 -4.13 10.77
N ALA A 329 -9.93 -3.29 11.80
CA ALA A 329 -10.39 -1.90 11.68
C ALA A 329 -9.53 -1.04 10.73
N PHE A 330 -8.22 -1.31 10.69
CA PHE A 330 -7.31 -0.64 9.75
C PHE A 330 -7.58 -1.11 8.32
N VAL A 331 -7.75 -2.42 8.11
CA VAL A 331 -8.03 -2.97 6.76
C VAL A 331 -9.35 -2.48 6.21
N GLU A 332 -10.39 -2.39 7.03
CA GLU A 332 -11.68 -1.77 6.68
C GLU A 332 -11.47 -0.32 6.20
N SER A 333 -10.71 0.48 6.95
CA SER A 333 -10.41 1.88 6.59
C SER A 333 -9.57 1.99 5.32
N LEU A 334 -8.60 1.08 5.12
CA LEU A 334 -7.74 1.02 3.93
C LEU A 334 -8.56 0.71 2.68
N GLN A 335 -9.44 -0.30 2.73
CA GLN A 335 -10.27 -0.69 1.60
C GLN A 335 -11.35 0.35 1.29
N GLN A 336 -11.90 1.02 2.31
CA GLN A 336 -12.74 2.20 2.09
C GLN A 336 -11.95 3.36 1.45
N GLY A 337 -10.65 3.43 1.73
CA GLY A 337 -9.71 4.28 1.01
C GLY A 337 -9.64 3.96 -0.48
N CYS A 338 -9.60 2.69 -0.87
CA CYS A 338 -9.63 2.28 -2.29
C CYS A 338 -10.91 2.77 -3.00
N ASN A 339 -12.08 2.60 -2.38
CA ASN A 339 -13.35 3.15 -2.88
C ASN A 339 -13.27 4.67 -3.09
N THR A 340 -12.64 5.38 -2.16
CA THR A 340 -12.45 6.83 -2.28
C THR A 340 -11.56 7.17 -3.48
N LEU A 341 -10.42 6.50 -3.66
CA LEU A 341 -9.53 6.74 -4.80
C LEU A 341 -10.21 6.44 -6.14
N LEU A 342 -10.93 5.31 -6.24
CA LEU A 342 -11.66 4.90 -7.44
C LEU A 342 -12.82 5.85 -7.75
N MET A 343 -13.51 6.40 -6.75
CA MET A 343 -14.54 7.42 -6.99
C MET A 343 -13.97 8.65 -7.71
N PHE A 344 -12.85 9.18 -7.22
CA PHE A 344 -12.22 10.33 -7.86
C PHE A 344 -11.66 9.99 -9.24
N TRP A 345 -11.13 8.77 -9.42
CA TRP A 345 -10.73 8.27 -10.73
C TRP A 345 -11.89 8.29 -11.71
N HIS A 346 -13.02 7.69 -11.37
CA HIS A 346 -14.18 7.58 -12.27
C HIS A 346 -14.91 8.92 -12.48
N TYR A 347 -14.77 9.85 -11.53
CA TYR A 347 -15.19 11.23 -11.73
C TYR A 347 -14.33 11.95 -12.79
N TYR A 348 -13.01 11.76 -12.73
CA TYR A 348 -12.04 12.33 -13.67
C TYR A 348 -12.08 11.64 -15.04
N ASN A 349 -12.08 10.32 -15.05
CA ASN A 349 -12.09 9.43 -16.21
C ASN A 349 -13.50 9.01 -16.61
N CYS A 350 -14.41 9.98 -16.77
CA CYS A 350 -15.83 9.73 -17.01
C CYS A 350 -16.20 9.39 -18.47
N ARG A 351 -15.20 9.29 -19.36
CA ARG A 351 -15.39 8.98 -20.78
C ARG A 351 -15.19 7.47 -21.00
N PRO A 352 -15.98 6.83 -21.88
CA PRO A 352 -15.77 5.44 -22.25
C PRO A 352 -14.34 5.19 -22.73
N MET A 353 -13.76 4.06 -22.33
CA MET A 353 -12.42 3.68 -22.79
C MET A 353 -12.46 3.39 -24.30
N PRO A 354 -11.35 3.61 -25.04
CA PRO A 354 -11.29 3.26 -26.46
C PRO A 354 -11.57 1.76 -26.69
N ALA A 355 -12.20 1.43 -27.81
CA ALA A 355 -12.56 0.04 -28.12
C ALA A 355 -11.38 -0.84 -28.57
N SER A 356 -10.26 -0.23 -29.00
CA SER A 356 -9.12 -0.96 -29.55
C SER A 356 -7.79 -0.24 -29.27
N ALA A 357 -6.69 -0.99 -29.37
CA ALA A 357 -5.33 -0.49 -29.16
C ALA A 357 -4.74 0.20 -30.41
N ASP A 358 -5.52 0.39 -31.46
CA ASP A 358 -5.04 0.83 -32.77
C ASP A 358 -4.70 2.33 -32.76
N ALA A 359 -3.72 2.73 -33.57
CA ALA A 359 -3.27 4.12 -33.66
C ALA A 359 -4.40 5.12 -34.03
N ALA A 360 -5.35 4.70 -34.87
CA ALA A 360 -6.50 5.52 -35.22
C ALA A 360 -7.43 5.77 -34.01
N ALA A 361 -7.64 4.75 -33.18
CA ALA A 361 -8.40 4.88 -31.93
C ALA A 361 -7.67 5.77 -30.92
N HIS A 362 -6.35 5.66 -30.82
CA HIS A 362 -5.54 6.54 -29.97
C HIS A 362 -5.73 8.02 -30.31
N HIS A 363 -5.46 8.43 -31.56
CA HIS A 363 -5.47 9.83 -31.98
C HIS A 363 -6.84 10.51 -31.88
N THR A 364 -7.93 9.74 -32.02
CA THR A 364 -9.30 10.26 -31.97
C THR A 364 -9.89 10.24 -30.55
N SER A 365 -9.25 9.52 -29.62
CA SER A 365 -9.73 9.40 -28.23
C SER A 365 -9.36 10.58 -27.34
N PHE A 366 -9.91 10.58 -26.13
CA PHE A 366 -9.53 11.51 -25.07
C PHE A 366 -8.12 11.25 -24.50
N LEU A 367 -7.50 10.11 -24.87
CA LEU A 367 -6.15 9.70 -24.49
C LEU A 367 -5.08 10.13 -25.51
N SER A 368 -5.42 10.96 -26.49
CA SER A 368 -4.51 11.43 -27.55
C SER A 368 -3.26 12.18 -27.08
N GLU A 369 -3.18 12.57 -25.81
CA GLU A 369 -1.98 13.17 -25.20
C GLU A 369 -1.01 12.13 -24.59
N LEU A 370 -1.39 10.85 -24.57
CA LEU A 370 -0.49 9.76 -24.19
C LEU A 370 0.56 9.53 -25.28
N THR A 371 1.74 9.05 -24.90
CA THR A 371 2.64 8.44 -25.89
C THR A 371 2.04 7.12 -26.37
N VAL A 372 2.50 6.63 -27.53
CA VAL A 372 2.03 5.36 -28.08
C VAL A 372 2.31 4.21 -27.10
N GLU A 373 3.44 4.23 -26.41
CA GLU A 373 3.82 3.23 -25.41
C GLU A 373 2.92 3.27 -24.18
N GLN A 374 2.58 4.48 -23.70
CA GLN A 374 1.66 4.67 -22.57
C GLN A 374 0.25 4.20 -22.93
N TYR A 375 -0.23 4.54 -24.12
CA TYR A 375 -1.54 4.11 -24.61
C TYR A 375 -1.61 2.58 -24.71
N ASN A 376 -0.60 1.96 -25.34
CA ASN A 376 -0.52 0.51 -25.48
C ASN A 376 -0.49 -0.21 -24.13
N LEU A 377 0.25 0.32 -23.15
CA LEU A 377 0.29 -0.23 -21.79
C LEU A 377 -1.10 -0.21 -21.14
N VAL A 378 -1.80 0.92 -21.21
CA VAL A 378 -3.14 1.09 -20.63
C VAL A 378 -4.13 0.12 -21.26
N MET A 379 -4.15 0.04 -22.59
CA MET A 379 -5.03 -0.84 -23.33
C MET A 379 -4.72 -2.32 -23.03
N TRP A 380 -3.44 -2.71 -23.05
CA TRP A 380 -3.04 -4.07 -22.72
C TRP A 380 -3.38 -4.44 -21.27
N THR A 381 -3.16 -3.54 -20.31
CA THR A 381 -3.52 -3.77 -18.90
C THR A 381 -5.03 -3.94 -18.77
N MET A 382 -5.81 -3.10 -19.46
CA MET A 382 -7.27 -3.19 -19.48
C MET A 382 -7.74 -4.53 -20.04
N THR A 383 -7.15 -5.03 -21.14
CA THR A 383 -7.58 -6.27 -21.80
C THR A 383 -6.85 -7.52 -21.30
N ASN A 384 -5.97 -7.41 -20.31
CA ASN A 384 -5.23 -8.54 -19.76
C ASN A 384 -6.19 -9.54 -19.09
N SER A 385 -5.99 -10.83 -19.33
CA SER A 385 -6.88 -11.90 -18.85
C SER A 385 -7.05 -11.89 -17.34
N ASP A 386 -5.97 -11.75 -16.59
CA ASP A 386 -5.98 -11.86 -15.13
C ASP A 386 -6.60 -10.61 -14.50
N VAL A 387 -6.39 -9.45 -15.14
CA VAL A 387 -7.05 -8.20 -14.75
C VAL A 387 -8.56 -8.29 -15.03
N GLN A 388 -8.96 -8.81 -16.19
CA GLN A 388 -10.36 -9.01 -16.54
C GLN A 388 -11.04 -10.06 -15.66
N GLU A 389 -10.34 -11.12 -15.28
CA GLU A 389 -10.83 -12.12 -14.31
C GLU A 389 -11.19 -11.43 -12.99
N GLN A 390 -10.28 -10.63 -12.43
CA GLN A 390 -10.55 -9.92 -11.19
C GLN A 390 -11.65 -8.86 -11.33
N LEU A 391 -11.74 -8.18 -12.47
CA LEU A 391 -12.85 -7.27 -12.74
C LEU A 391 -14.19 -8.02 -12.81
N SER A 392 -14.22 -9.21 -13.40
CA SER A 392 -15.41 -10.05 -13.46
C SER A 392 -15.83 -10.52 -12.06
N MET A 393 -14.88 -10.94 -11.21
CA MET A 393 -15.15 -11.29 -9.81
C MET A 393 -15.76 -10.10 -9.05
N TRP A 394 -15.24 -8.88 -9.28
CA TRP A 394 -15.80 -7.67 -8.71
C TRP A 394 -17.22 -7.40 -9.19
N ARG A 395 -17.49 -7.56 -10.49
CA ARG A 395 -18.83 -7.38 -11.08
C ARG A 395 -19.83 -8.38 -10.49
N THR A 396 -19.46 -9.66 -10.39
CA THR A 396 -20.28 -10.71 -9.77
C THR A 396 -20.59 -10.35 -8.31
N TYR A 397 -19.56 -9.97 -7.54
CA TYR A 397 -19.73 -9.56 -6.15
C TYR A 397 -20.72 -8.38 -6.01
N ARG A 398 -20.63 -7.40 -6.91
CA ARG A 398 -21.55 -6.26 -6.97
C ARG A 398 -22.98 -6.68 -7.31
N THR A 399 -23.17 -7.52 -8.31
CA THR A 399 -24.51 -7.93 -8.78
C THR A 399 -25.21 -8.86 -7.80
N GLU A 400 -24.46 -9.70 -7.10
CA GLU A 400 -25.00 -10.74 -6.22
C GLU A 400 -25.02 -10.32 -4.74
N ASN A 401 -24.92 -9.01 -4.43
CA ASN A 401 -24.90 -8.46 -3.07
C ASN A 401 -23.91 -9.16 -2.13
N GLY A 402 -22.78 -9.60 -2.70
CA GLY A 402 -21.71 -10.26 -1.97
C GLY A 402 -21.78 -11.78 -1.84
N PHE A 403 -22.70 -12.43 -2.56
CA PHE A 403 -22.60 -13.86 -2.79
C PHE A 403 -21.50 -14.16 -3.82
N ILE A 404 -20.73 -15.20 -3.55
CA ILE A 404 -19.83 -15.87 -4.51
C ILE A 404 -20.06 -17.37 -4.28
N PRO A 405 -20.26 -18.20 -5.33
CA PRO A 405 -20.41 -19.65 -5.20
C PRO A 405 -19.27 -20.30 -4.39
N GLU A 406 -19.52 -21.39 -3.65
CA GLU A 406 -18.42 -22.11 -2.96
C GLU A 406 -17.52 -22.80 -3.98
N PRO A 407 -16.21 -22.48 -4.03
CA PRO A 407 -15.27 -23.33 -4.78
C PRO A 407 -15.12 -24.67 -4.06
N GLU A 408 -14.86 -25.74 -4.82
CA GLU A 408 -14.42 -27.02 -4.27
C GLU A 408 -13.17 -26.78 -3.39
N GLN A 409 -13.19 -27.26 -2.15
CA GLN A 409 -12.09 -27.04 -1.22
C GLN A 409 -10.83 -27.77 -1.70
N PRO A 410 -9.71 -27.07 -1.93
CA PRO A 410 -8.42 -27.76 -2.02
C PRO A 410 -8.13 -28.42 -0.67
N ASN A 411 -7.77 -29.70 -0.72
CA ASN A 411 -7.34 -30.51 0.44
C ASN A 411 -5.92 -30.13 0.90
N ASP A 412 -5.60 -28.84 0.91
CA ASP A 412 -4.28 -28.37 1.28
C ASP A 412 -4.37 -27.99 2.75
N GLY A 413 -3.73 -28.77 3.62
CA GLY A 413 -3.75 -28.68 5.09
C GLY A 413 -3.24 -27.37 5.71
N GLU A 414 -3.40 -26.23 5.05
CA GLU A 414 -3.24 -24.89 5.61
C GLU A 414 -4.44 -24.47 6.48
N THR A 415 -4.16 -23.70 7.52
CA THR A 415 -5.17 -23.00 8.33
C THR A 415 -5.80 -21.87 7.50
N ALA A 416 -6.78 -22.23 6.67
CA ALA A 416 -7.56 -21.28 5.89
C ALA A 416 -8.62 -20.59 6.77
N TYR A 417 -8.82 -19.28 6.57
CA TYR A 417 -9.92 -18.55 7.20
C TYR A 417 -11.27 -19.13 6.75
N THR A 418 -12.13 -19.49 7.71
CA THR A 418 -13.39 -20.18 7.44
C THR A 418 -14.62 -19.26 7.47
N GLY A 419 -14.46 -17.97 7.77
CA GLY A 419 -15.59 -17.05 7.87
C GLY A 419 -16.21 -16.67 6.52
N ASN A 420 -17.36 -16.00 6.58
CA ASN A 420 -18.23 -15.73 5.41
C ASN A 420 -17.55 -14.91 4.31
N GLN A 421 -16.50 -14.15 4.64
CA GLN A 421 -15.78 -13.31 3.69
C GLN A 421 -14.61 -14.03 3.01
N ARG A 422 -14.42 -15.35 3.19
CA ARG A 422 -13.22 -16.09 2.74
C ARG A 422 -12.94 -16.06 1.24
N LYS A 423 -13.98 -15.83 0.43
CA LYS A 423 -13.93 -15.89 -1.04
C LYS A 423 -13.55 -14.57 -1.71
N LEU A 424 -13.51 -13.47 -0.95
CA LEU A 424 -13.48 -12.13 -1.53
C LEU A 424 -12.04 -11.72 -1.84
N PRO A 425 -11.65 -11.48 -3.11
CA PRO A 425 -10.23 -11.39 -3.50
C PRO A 425 -9.55 -10.04 -3.19
N TRP A 426 -9.89 -9.37 -2.08
CA TRP A 426 -9.39 -8.03 -1.76
C TRP A 426 -7.86 -7.93 -1.61
N ASP A 427 -7.21 -9.04 -1.26
CA ASP A 427 -5.76 -9.20 -1.18
C ASP A 427 -5.11 -9.61 -2.51
N HIS A 428 -5.90 -9.92 -3.56
CA HIS A 428 -5.36 -10.25 -4.87
C HIS A 428 -4.66 -9.03 -5.51
N PRO A 429 -3.48 -9.20 -6.13
CA PRO A 429 -2.70 -8.09 -6.69
C PRO A 429 -3.45 -7.23 -7.71
N TYR A 430 -4.36 -7.83 -8.48
CA TYR A 430 -5.13 -7.13 -9.52
C TYR A 430 -6.50 -6.61 -9.09
N TYR A 431 -7.01 -6.98 -7.90
CA TYR A 431 -8.42 -6.72 -7.54
C TYR A 431 -8.80 -5.24 -7.58
N TRP A 432 -8.02 -4.38 -6.92
CA TRP A 432 -8.32 -2.95 -6.86
C TRP A 432 -7.96 -2.22 -8.16
N ILE A 433 -6.86 -2.60 -8.81
CA ILE A 433 -6.42 -1.94 -10.05
C ILE A 433 -7.35 -2.26 -11.24
N ALA A 434 -7.96 -3.44 -11.28
CA ALA A 434 -8.87 -3.85 -12.35
C ALA A 434 -10.09 -2.92 -12.43
N GLN A 435 -10.52 -2.40 -11.28
CA GLN A 435 -11.65 -1.49 -11.16
C GLN A 435 -11.38 -0.10 -11.78
N LEU A 436 -10.13 0.26 -12.11
CA LEU A 436 -9.83 1.47 -12.87
C LEU A 436 -10.49 1.45 -14.27
N PHE A 437 -10.80 0.27 -14.79
CA PHE A 437 -11.32 0.09 -16.14
C PHE A 437 -12.83 -0.20 -16.19
N GLU A 438 -13.52 -0.12 -15.05
CA GLU A 438 -14.95 -0.38 -14.99
C GLU A 438 -15.78 0.81 -15.49
N GLU A 439 -16.55 0.62 -16.56
CA GLU A 439 -17.54 1.60 -16.97
C GLU A 439 -18.74 1.60 -16.01
N GLY A 440 -19.12 2.79 -15.53
CA GLY A 440 -20.23 2.89 -14.57
C GLY A 440 -19.89 2.32 -13.18
N TRP A 441 -18.62 2.37 -12.81
CA TRP A 441 -18.16 2.02 -11.48
C TRP A 441 -18.88 2.86 -10.40
N THR A 442 -19.24 2.19 -9.31
CA THR A 442 -19.77 2.82 -8.11
C THR A 442 -19.11 2.18 -6.88
N PRO A 443 -18.98 2.89 -5.75
CA PRO A 443 -18.50 2.30 -4.51
C PRO A 443 -19.34 1.08 -4.15
N HIS A 444 -18.69 0.08 -3.59
CA HIS A 444 -19.34 -1.14 -3.12
C HIS A 444 -18.88 -1.48 -1.71
N PRO A 445 -19.63 -2.31 -0.97
CA PRO A 445 -19.21 -2.81 0.33
C PRO A 445 -17.85 -3.51 0.25
N THR A 446 -16.97 -3.22 1.20
CA THR A 446 -15.63 -3.82 1.31
C THR A 446 -15.57 -4.65 2.58
N TYR A 447 -14.37 -5.08 2.99
CA TYR A 447 -14.18 -5.85 4.22
C TYR A 447 -14.87 -5.21 5.42
N LYS A 448 -15.80 -5.97 6.01
CA LYS A 448 -16.39 -5.65 7.31
C LYS A 448 -15.68 -6.50 8.36
N ARG A 449 -15.05 -5.85 9.33
CA ARG A 449 -14.35 -6.55 10.41
C ARG A 449 -15.27 -7.53 11.14
N GLU A 450 -14.74 -8.69 11.49
CA GLU A 450 -15.40 -9.60 12.41
C GLU A 450 -15.39 -8.97 13.81
N TYR A 451 -16.54 -8.98 14.49
CA TYR A 451 -16.62 -8.71 15.92
C TYR A 451 -16.48 -10.05 16.62
N ILE A 452 -15.28 -10.32 17.17
CA ILE A 452 -15.00 -11.48 18.03
C ILE A 452 -15.21 -11.08 19.47
#